data_AF-A0A0Q4UKQ6-F1
#
_entry.id   AF-A0A0Q4UKQ6-F1
#
_cell.length_a   1.000
_cell.length_b   1.000
_cell.length_c   1.000
_cell.angle_alpha   90.00
_cell.angle_beta   90.00
_cell.angle_gamma   90.00
#
_symmetry.space_group_name_H-M   'P 1'
#
loop_
_entity.id
_entity.type
_entity.pdbx_description
1 polymer ?
#
loop_
_entity_poly.entity_id
_entity_poly.type
_entity_poly.pdbx_seq_one_letter_code
_entity_poly.pdbx_strand_id
1 'polypeptide(L)'
;MAFRPGAYQALGGFQPVPCGEDAALLDDAGRAGFRVRRDPGMVVATSSRRLGRAPGGMAAALSAIDHHGAPSMPHPRGAAWQYRQQAEARRIWAGLPDSFVAARFGDRIGLTGDHVIGVARDCPNAEAFAMRVVPALPDIADVTLAEAEQALALLERQLCEQAV
;
A
#
# COMPACT_ATOMS: atom_id res chain seq x y z
N MET A 1 -10.68 9.97 -6.96
CA MET A 1 -10.97 8.56 -6.64
C MET A 1 -12.28 8.17 -7.31
N ALA A 2 -12.38 6.95 -7.83
CA ALA A 2 -13.59 6.48 -8.51
C ALA A 2 -13.86 5.02 -8.15
N PHE A 3 -15.14 4.67 -8.01
CA PHE A 3 -15.59 3.34 -7.61
C PHE A 3 -16.70 2.85 -8.52
N ARG A 4 -16.78 1.52 -8.66
CA ARG A 4 -18.02 0.88 -9.10
C ARG A 4 -19.03 0.98 -7.95
N PRO A 5 -20.31 1.34 -8.20
CA PRO A 5 -21.31 1.50 -7.14
C PRO A 5 -21.41 0.29 -6.20
N GLY A 6 -21.42 -0.93 -6.75
CA GLY A 6 -21.48 -2.15 -5.94
C GLY A 6 -20.27 -2.36 -5.02
N ALA A 7 -19.07 -1.93 -5.44
CA ALA A 7 -17.89 -2.01 -4.58
C ALA A 7 -17.97 -1.01 -3.42
N TYR A 8 -18.43 0.22 -3.68
CA TYR A 8 -18.62 1.22 -2.63
C TYR A 8 -19.66 0.77 -1.59
N GLN A 9 -20.78 0.18 -2.05
CA GLN A 9 -21.81 -0.38 -1.16
C GLN A 9 -21.28 -1.56 -0.34
N ALA A 10 -20.54 -2.49 -0.97
CA ALA A 10 -19.97 -3.65 -0.28
C ALA A 10 -18.95 -3.26 0.81
N LEU A 11 -18.26 -2.13 0.63
CA LEU A 11 -17.32 -1.58 1.61
C LEU A 11 -17.98 -0.71 2.69
N GLY A 12 -19.30 -0.50 2.62
CA GLY A 12 -20.03 0.35 3.58
C GLY A 12 -19.80 1.85 3.40
N GLY A 13 -19.15 2.26 2.31
CA GLY A 13 -18.82 3.66 2.01
C GLY A 13 -17.82 4.30 2.97
N PHE A 14 -17.72 5.63 2.92
CA PHE A 14 -16.81 6.37 3.81
C PHE A 14 -17.24 6.28 5.27
N GLN A 15 -16.31 5.84 6.11
CA GLN A 15 -16.49 5.85 7.55
C GLN A 15 -16.34 7.28 8.09
N PRO A 16 -17.07 7.64 9.17
CA PRO A 16 -17.03 8.98 9.74
C PRO A 16 -15.77 9.18 10.61
N VAL A 17 -14.59 9.11 10.00
CA VAL A 17 -13.31 9.35 10.67
C VAL A 17 -12.86 10.82 10.50
N PRO A 18 -12.08 11.37 11.44
CA PRO A 18 -11.63 12.76 11.36
C PRO A 18 -10.74 13.09 10.16
N CYS A 19 -9.92 12.12 9.73
CA CYS A 19 -9.04 12.22 8.58
C CYS A 19 -8.68 10.83 8.03
N GLY A 20 -8.27 10.78 6.75
CA GLY A 20 -7.77 9.56 6.11
C GLY A 20 -8.86 8.56 5.73
N GLU A 21 -10.11 9.02 5.57
CA GLU A 21 -11.24 8.17 5.19
C GLU A 21 -11.03 7.50 3.83
N ASP A 22 -10.31 8.17 2.94
CA ASP A 22 -10.05 7.73 1.58
C ASP A 22 -8.95 6.67 1.51
N ALA A 23 -7.86 6.85 2.27
CA ALA A 23 -6.81 5.87 2.45
C ALA A 23 -7.35 4.59 3.11
N ALA A 24 -8.14 4.73 4.19
CA ALA A 24 -8.76 3.60 4.86
C ALA A 24 -9.67 2.79 3.92
N LEU A 25 -10.54 3.46 3.16
CA LEU A 25 -11.44 2.79 2.22
C LEU A 25 -10.68 2.06 1.10
N LEU A 26 -9.54 2.60 0.64
CA LEU A 26 -8.69 1.93 -0.36
C LEU A 26 -8.00 0.69 0.21
N ASP A 27 -7.53 0.75 1.44
CA ASP A 27 -6.89 -0.39 2.12
C ASP A 27 -7.92 -1.49 2.40
N ASP A 28 -9.12 -1.12 2.85
CA ASP A 28 -10.25 -2.03 3.03
C ASP A 28 -10.66 -2.67 1.71
N ALA A 29 -10.67 -1.91 0.61
CA ALA A 29 -10.94 -2.45 -0.72
C ALA A 29 -9.95 -3.56 -1.10
N GLY A 30 -8.64 -3.31 -0.91
CA GLY A 30 -7.61 -4.30 -1.16
C GLY A 30 -7.74 -5.53 -0.26
N ARG A 31 -7.97 -5.32 1.05
CA ARG A 31 -8.17 -6.41 2.03
C ARG A 31 -9.44 -7.20 1.80
N ALA A 32 -10.48 -6.61 1.20
CA ALA A 32 -11.68 -7.30 0.76
C ALA A 32 -11.48 -8.07 -0.57
N GLY A 33 -10.34 -7.87 -1.25
CA GLY A 33 -9.99 -8.54 -2.50
C GLY A 33 -10.51 -7.84 -3.75
N PHE A 34 -10.87 -6.56 -3.66
CA PHE A 34 -11.16 -5.74 -4.84
C PHE A 34 -9.88 -5.31 -5.54
N ARG A 35 -9.95 -5.17 -6.87
CA ARG A 35 -8.83 -4.64 -7.65
C ARG A 35 -8.75 -3.12 -7.49
N VAL A 36 -7.69 -2.65 -6.82
CA VAL A 36 -7.36 -1.23 -6.71
C VAL A 36 -6.30 -0.87 -7.74
N ARG A 37 -6.62 0.04 -8.67
CA ARG A 37 -5.67 0.55 -9.68
C ARG A 37 -5.18 1.94 -9.28
N ARG A 38 -3.87 2.13 -9.30
CA ARG A 38 -3.21 3.44 -9.25
C ARG A 38 -2.57 3.69 -10.61
N ASP A 39 -3.10 4.64 -11.37
CA ASP A 39 -2.62 4.96 -12.70
C ASP A 39 -1.76 6.23 -12.66
N PRO A 40 -0.45 6.16 -13.00
CA PRO A 40 0.41 7.35 -13.00
C PRO A 40 0.01 8.38 -14.06
N GLY A 41 -0.74 7.99 -15.09
CA GLY A 41 -1.28 8.92 -16.09
C GLY A 41 -2.50 9.71 -15.62
N MET A 42 -3.11 9.33 -14.50
CA MET A 42 -4.29 10.01 -13.94
C MET A 42 -3.86 11.15 -13.01
N VAL A 43 -3.49 12.29 -13.61
CA VAL A 43 -3.08 13.50 -12.88
C VAL A 43 -4.29 14.41 -12.63
N VAL A 44 -4.42 14.90 -11.39
CA VAL A 44 -5.48 15.84 -11.00
C VAL A 44 -4.88 17.04 -10.27
N ALA A 45 -5.40 18.23 -10.55
CA ALA A 45 -5.07 19.43 -9.76
C ALA A 45 -5.91 19.41 -8.47
N THR A 46 -5.23 19.55 -7.33
CA THR A 46 -5.87 19.63 -6.01
C THR A 46 -5.72 21.04 -5.44
N SER A 47 -6.67 21.43 -4.59
CA SER A 47 -6.68 22.76 -3.97
C SER A 47 -5.48 22.94 -3.02
N SER A 48 -4.70 24.02 -3.20
CA SER A 48 -3.56 24.40 -2.36
C SER A 48 -3.90 25.36 -1.20
N ARG A 49 -5.18 25.44 -0.82
CA ARG A 49 -5.65 26.27 0.31
C ARG A 49 -5.04 25.80 1.64
N ARG A 50 -4.75 26.76 2.53
CA ARG A 50 -4.25 26.50 3.90
C ARG A 50 -5.39 26.40 4.92
N LEU A 51 -6.54 26.99 4.62
CA LEU A 51 -7.73 26.88 5.45
C LEU A 51 -8.63 25.74 4.93
N GLY A 52 -8.81 24.70 5.73
CA GLY A 52 -9.60 23.53 5.40
C GLY A 52 -10.59 23.17 6.49
N ARG A 53 -11.61 22.38 6.11
CA ARG A 53 -12.67 21.91 7.01
C ARG A 53 -12.34 20.61 7.76
N ALA A 54 -11.34 19.86 7.28
CA ALA A 54 -10.94 18.57 7.83
C ALA A 54 -9.65 18.74 8.64
N PRO A 55 -9.68 18.55 9.97
CA PRO A 55 -8.47 18.50 10.79
C PRO A 55 -7.52 17.42 10.27
N GLY A 56 -6.22 17.70 10.19
CA GLY A 56 -5.23 16.76 9.68
C GLY A 56 -5.31 16.46 8.16
N GLY A 57 -6.23 17.10 7.43
CA GLY A 57 -6.32 16.97 5.97
C GLY A 57 -5.25 17.79 5.23
N MET A 58 -5.32 17.79 3.89
CA MET A 58 -4.31 18.43 3.03
C MET A 58 -4.03 19.91 3.37
N ALA A 59 -5.04 20.69 3.75
CA ALA A 59 -4.85 22.09 4.13
C ALA A 59 -3.99 22.24 5.40
N ALA A 60 -4.19 21.36 6.39
CA ALA A 60 -3.37 21.31 7.59
C ALA A 60 -1.95 20.86 7.28
N ALA A 61 -1.78 19.85 6.41
CA ALA A 61 -0.46 19.40 5.95
C ALA A 61 0.31 20.51 5.22
N LEU A 62 -0.34 21.24 4.32
CA LEU A 62 0.26 22.40 3.63
C LEU A 62 0.63 23.52 4.60
N SER A 63 -0.24 23.82 5.56
CA SER A 63 0.08 24.80 6.61
C SER A 63 1.28 24.35 7.43
N ALA A 64 1.36 23.07 7.80
CA ALA A 64 2.51 22.53 8.53
C ALA A 64 3.80 22.67 7.71
N ILE A 65 3.76 22.42 6.40
CA ILE A 65 4.90 22.63 5.49
C ILE A 65 5.35 24.08 5.49
N ASP A 66 4.40 25.03 5.40
CA ASP A 66 4.72 26.46 5.40
C ASP A 66 5.42 26.90 6.72
N HIS A 67 5.14 26.24 7.85
CA HIS A 67 5.68 26.63 9.17
C HIS A 67 6.89 25.81 9.64
N HIS A 68 6.99 24.55 9.20
CA HIS A 68 7.95 23.56 9.73
C HIS A 68 8.87 22.99 8.66
N GLY A 69 8.66 23.34 7.39
CA GLY A 69 9.38 22.79 6.26
C GLY A 69 8.82 21.47 5.76
N ALA A 70 9.50 20.87 4.78
CA ALA A 70 9.07 19.62 4.15
C ALA A 70 9.00 18.47 5.19
N PRO A 71 7.97 17.61 5.12
CA PRO A 71 7.85 16.47 6.02
C PRO A 71 8.90 15.40 5.69
N SER A 72 9.17 14.54 6.66
CA SER A 72 9.80 13.25 6.40
C SER A 72 8.80 12.31 5.71
N MET A 73 9.31 11.39 4.91
CA MET A 73 8.53 10.49 4.08
C MET A 73 8.99 9.04 4.31
N PRO A 74 8.10 8.04 4.25
CA PRO A 74 8.50 6.64 4.27
C PRO A 74 9.51 6.34 3.16
N HIS A 75 10.59 5.63 3.48
CA HIS A 75 11.63 5.33 2.50
C HIS A 75 11.07 4.46 1.35
N PRO A 76 11.25 4.83 0.06
CA PRO A 76 10.65 4.13 -1.08
C PRO A 76 10.97 2.62 -1.18
N ARG A 77 12.16 2.22 -0.75
CA ARG A 77 12.55 0.81 -0.57
C ARG A 77 11.52 -0.02 0.21
N GLY A 78 10.92 0.53 1.27
CA GLY A 78 9.89 -0.17 2.06
C GLY A 78 8.67 -0.50 1.21
N ALA A 79 8.14 0.49 0.49
CA ALA A 79 7.01 0.30 -0.44
C ALA A 79 7.38 -0.67 -1.58
N ALA A 80 8.56 -0.53 -2.17
CA ALA A 80 9.02 -1.41 -3.25
C ALA A 80 9.15 -2.88 -2.79
N TRP A 81 9.69 -3.11 -1.59
CA TRP A 81 9.73 -4.44 -0.99
C TRP A 81 8.31 -4.98 -0.81
N GLN A 82 7.42 -4.20 -0.19
CA GLN A 82 6.05 -4.61 0.07
C GLN A 82 5.32 -5.00 -1.22
N TYR A 83 5.42 -4.19 -2.27
CA TYR A 83 4.78 -4.46 -3.56
C TYR A 83 5.33 -5.72 -4.24
N ARG A 84 6.65 -5.97 -4.15
CA ARG A 84 7.25 -7.22 -4.66
C ARG A 84 6.72 -8.43 -3.90
N GLN A 85 6.64 -8.35 -2.57
CA GLN A 85 6.12 -9.44 -1.75
C GLN A 85 4.62 -9.67 -1.96
N GLN A 86 3.83 -8.62 -2.20
CA GLN A 86 2.42 -8.75 -2.60
C GLN A 86 2.27 -9.39 -3.98
N ALA A 87 3.13 -9.06 -4.93
CA ALA A 87 3.15 -9.72 -6.24
C ALA A 87 3.52 -11.20 -6.13
N GLU A 88 4.47 -11.55 -5.26
CA GLU A 88 4.81 -12.95 -4.92
C GLU A 88 3.61 -13.67 -4.31
N ALA A 89 2.98 -13.08 -3.28
CA ALA A 89 1.80 -13.63 -2.62
C ALA A 89 0.68 -13.96 -3.62
N ARG A 90 0.40 -13.05 -4.56
CA ARG A 90 -0.57 -13.30 -5.64
C ARG A 90 -0.17 -14.46 -6.53
N ARG A 91 1.12 -14.62 -6.85
CA ARG A 91 1.62 -15.67 -7.74
C ARG A 91 1.53 -17.06 -7.11
N ILE A 92 1.88 -17.17 -5.83
CA ILE A 92 1.89 -18.46 -5.12
C ILE A 92 0.49 -18.94 -4.72
N TRP A 93 -0.53 -18.08 -4.83
CA TRP A 93 -1.90 -18.35 -4.38
C TRP A 93 -2.44 -19.71 -4.84
N ALA A 94 -2.26 -20.05 -6.12
CA ALA A 94 -2.75 -21.30 -6.70
C ALA A 94 -2.03 -22.56 -6.17
N GLY A 95 -0.86 -22.40 -5.54
CA GLY A 95 -0.09 -23.48 -4.92
C GLY A 95 -0.43 -23.69 -3.44
N LEU A 96 -1.19 -22.81 -2.80
CA LEU A 96 -1.61 -22.98 -1.42
C LEU A 96 -2.77 -24.00 -1.33
N PRO A 97 -2.84 -24.83 -0.26
CA PRO A 97 -2.09 -24.73 0.99
C PRO A 97 -0.84 -25.63 1.07
N ASP A 98 -0.15 -25.92 -0.04
CA ASP A 98 1.08 -26.73 -0.01
C ASP A 98 2.07 -26.18 1.04
N SER A 99 2.47 -27.04 1.99
CA SER A 99 3.27 -26.62 3.14
C SER A 99 4.66 -26.15 2.76
N PHE A 100 5.25 -26.68 1.68
CA PHE A 100 6.56 -26.24 1.21
C PHE A 100 6.47 -24.86 0.57
N VAL A 101 5.44 -24.62 -0.26
CA VAL A 101 5.16 -23.29 -0.84
C VAL A 101 4.91 -22.26 0.27
N ALA A 102 4.08 -22.60 1.25
CA ALA A 102 3.73 -21.71 2.36
C ALA A 102 4.94 -21.39 3.25
N ALA A 103 5.74 -22.40 3.63
CA ALA A 103 6.94 -22.20 4.45
C ALA A 103 7.97 -21.32 3.74
N ARG A 104 8.26 -21.63 2.46
CA ARG A 104 9.21 -20.84 1.66
C ARG A 104 8.79 -19.37 1.53
N PHE A 105 7.50 -19.10 1.37
CA PHE A 105 7.02 -17.73 1.31
C PHE A 105 7.01 -17.06 2.69
N GLY A 106 6.59 -17.77 3.73
CA GLY A 106 6.64 -17.30 5.12
C GLY A 106 8.02 -16.82 5.52
N ASP A 107 9.06 -17.59 5.23
CA ASP A 107 10.47 -17.24 5.51
C ASP A 107 10.87 -15.90 4.88
N ARG A 108 10.35 -15.58 3.68
CA ARG A 108 10.66 -14.32 2.97
C ARG A 108 10.04 -13.09 3.64
N ILE A 109 8.96 -13.26 4.39
CA ILE A 109 8.21 -12.16 5.02
C ILE A 109 8.24 -12.24 6.55
N GLY A 110 9.04 -13.14 7.12
CA GLY A 110 9.19 -13.30 8.57
C GLY A 110 7.97 -13.93 9.26
N LEU A 111 7.23 -14.79 8.58
CA LEU A 111 6.05 -15.50 9.12
C LEU A 111 6.21 -17.01 9.00
N THR A 112 5.49 -17.77 9.82
CA THR A 112 5.48 -19.24 9.69
C THR A 112 4.61 -19.69 8.51
N GLY A 113 4.90 -20.85 7.93
CA GLY A 113 4.05 -21.44 6.88
C GLY A 113 2.60 -21.66 7.34
N ASP A 114 2.41 -22.05 8.60
CA ASP A 114 1.07 -22.21 9.20
C ASP A 114 0.31 -20.89 9.25
N HIS A 115 0.97 -19.78 9.59
CA HIS A 115 0.34 -18.47 9.57
C HIS A 115 -0.06 -18.07 8.14
N VAL A 116 0.82 -18.31 7.15
CA VAL A 116 0.52 -18.06 5.73
C VAL A 116 -0.71 -18.86 5.27
N ILE A 117 -0.77 -20.15 5.60
CA ILE A 117 -1.92 -21.02 5.28
C ILE A 117 -3.19 -20.54 5.98
N GLY A 118 -3.08 -20.15 7.25
CA GLY A 118 -4.20 -19.61 8.03
C GLY A 118 -4.79 -18.37 7.37
N VAL A 119 -3.96 -17.38 7.03
CA VAL A 119 -4.42 -16.18 6.34
C VAL A 119 -5.04 -16.52 4.98
N ALA A 120 -4.41 -17.41 4.21
CA ALA A 120 -4.91 -17.80 2.89
C ALA A 120 -6.32 -18.41 2.94
N ARG A 121 -6.60 -19.23 3.96
CA ARG A 121 -7.92 -19.85 4.17
C ARG A 121 -9.05 -18.83 4.32
N ASP A 122 -8.76 -17.70 4.97
CA ASP A 122 -9.76 -16.66 5.26
C ASP A 122 -9.87 -15.61 4.14
N CYS A 123 -9.12 -15.77 3.05
CA CYS A 123 -9.08 -14.83 1.95
C CYS A 123 -9.97 -15.29 0.79
N PRO A 124 -10.84 -14.42 0.25
CA PRO A 124 -11.69 -14.77 -0.89
C PRO A 124 -10.93 -14.94 -2.21
N ASN A 125 -9.73 -14.36 -2.32
CA ASN A 125 -8.90 -14.42 -3.52
C ASN A 125 -7.44 -14.03 -3.23
N ALA A 126 -6.60 -14.16 -4.26
CA ALA A 126 -5.17 -13.82 -4.22
C ALA A 126 -4.87 -12.37 -3.83
N GLU A 127 -5.75 -11.42 -4.17
CA GLU A 127 -5.57 -10.01 -3.83
C GLU A 127 -5.78 -9.77 -2.33
N ALA A 128 -6.89 -10.28 -1.78
CA ALA A 128 -7.13 -10.21 -0.34
C ALA A 128 -6.00 -10.90 0.45
N PHE A 129 -5.52 -12.04 -0.04
CA PHE A 129 -4.38 -12.73 0.56
C PHE A 129 -3.13 -11.86 0.57
N ALA A 130 -2.73 -11.31 -0.59
CA ALA A 130 -1.55 -10.45 -0.67
C ALA A 130 -1.65 -9.22 0.25
N MET A 131 -2.82 -8.60 0.34
CA MET A 131 -3.06 -7.42 1.17
C MET A 131 -3.15 -7.73 2.68
N ARG A 132 -3.43 -8.98 3.06
CA ARG A 132 -3.55 -9.40 4.47
C ARG A 132 -2.30 -10.07 5.01
N VAL A 133 -1.58 -10.84 4.20
CA VAL A 133 -0.43 -11.65 4.66
C VAL A 133 0.89 -10.89 4.66
N VAL A 134 1.06 -9.94 3.73
CA VAL A 134 2.34 -9.24 3.59
C VAL A 134 2.41 -8.10 4.62
N PRO A 135 3.38 -8.13 5.55
CA PRO A 135 3.52 -7.08 6.54
C PRO A 135 4.07 -5.79 5.91
N ALA A 136 4.04 -4.70 6.67
CA ALA A 136 4.93 -3.59 6.38
C ALA A 136 6.38 -4.02 6.71
N LEU A 137 7.36 -3.53 5.95
CA LEU A 137 8.76 -3.77 6.30
C LEU A 137 9.06 -3.04 7.62
N PRO A 138 9.46 -3.73 8.70
CA PRO A 138 9.76 -3.06 9.96
C PRO A 138 11.05 -2.24 9.85
N ASP A 139 11.18 -1.27 10.75
CA ASP A 139 12.44 -0.59 11.09
C ASP A 139 13.16 0.16 9.94
N ILE A 140 12.40 0.63 8.95
CA ILE A 140 12.89 1.62 7.99
C ILE A 140 12.62 3.03 8.55
N ALA A 141 13.68 3.83 8.68
CA ALA A 141 13.56 5.23 9.05
C ALA A 141 12.92 6.03 7.91
N ASP A 142 12.10 7.01 8.27
CA ASP A 142 11.66 8.03 7.32
C ASP A 142 12.86 8.87 6.85
N VAL A 143 12.75 9.35 5.62
CA VAL A 143 13.80 10.12 4.94
C VAL A 143 13.25 11.47 4.46
N THR A 144 14.13 12.39 4.11
CA THR A 144 13.73 13.63 3.46
C THR A 144 13.17 13.36 2.05
N LEU A 145 12.42 14.32 1.50
CA LEU A 145 11.92 14.24 0.12
C LEU A 145 13.06 14.00 -0.89
N ALA A 146 14.17 14.73 -0.76
CA ALA A 146 15.30 14.61 -1.68
C ALA A 146 15.93 13.20 -1.64
N GLU A 147 16.08 12.62 -0.45
CA GLU A 147 16.56 11.25 -0.28
C GLU A 147 15.55 10.22 -0.84
N ALA A 148 14.25 10.44 -0.64
CA ALA A 148 13.22 9.60 -1.24
C ALA A 148 13.27 9.63 -2.78
N GLU A 149 13.39 10.81 -3.39
CA GLU A 149 13.50 10.96 -4.84
C GLU A 149 14.73 10.24 -5.40
N GLN A 150 15.88 10.35 -4.73
CA GLN A 150 17.10 9.62 -5.11
C GLN A 150 16.91 8.10 -4.99
N ALA A 151 16.32 7.63 -3.89
CA ALA A 151 16.06 6.22 -3.68
C ALA A 151 15.09 5.65 -4.74
N LEU A 152 14.07 6.42 -5.13
CA LEU A 152 13.13 6.06 -6.19
C LEU A 152 13.83 5.95 -7.55
N ALA A 153 14.63 6.95 -7.92
CA ALA A 153 15.36 6.93 -9.18
C ALA A 153 16.32 5.72 -9.30
N LEU A 154 16.94 5.32 -8.19
CA LEU A 154 17.78 4.10 -8.16
C LEU A 154 16.95 2.83 -8.37
N LEU A 155 15.77 2.73 -7.75
CA LEU A 155 14.87 1.58 -7.93
C LEU A 155 14.37 1.48 -9.37
N GLU A 156 14.02 2.60 -10.00
CA GLU A 156 13.58 2.63 -11.39
C GLU A 156 14.68 2.17 -12.36
N ARG A 157 15.92 2.63 -12.16
CA ARG A 157 17.07 2.17 -12.96
C ARG A 157 17.30 0.68 -12.85
N GLN A 158 17.27 0.13 -11.64
CA GLN A 158 17.44 -1.31 -11.41
C GLN A 158 16.35 -2.13 -12.12
N LEU A 159 15.11 -1.65 -12.15
CA LEU A 159 14.02 -2.32 -12.86
C LEU A 159 14.21 -2.30 -14.38
N CYS A 160 14.68 -1.18 -14.94
CA CYS A 160 15.01 -1.08 -16.35
C CYS A 160 16.15 -2.02 -16.74
N GLU A 161 17.20 -2.12 -15.92
CA GLU A 161 18.34 -3.03 -16.16
C GLU A 161 17.94 -4.51 -16.11
N GLN A 162 16.96 -4.87 -15.26
CA GLN A 162 16.45 -6.24 -15.17
C GLN A 162 15.49 -6.64 -16.29
N ALA A 163 15.03 -5.67 -17.10
CA ALA A 163 14.08 -5.87 -18.20
C ALA A 163 14.75 -6.00 -19.58
N VAL A 164 16.08 -5.85 -19.66
CA VAL A 164 16.91 -5.99 -20.87
C VAL A 164 17.64 -7.32 -20.84
#